data_AF-A0A537VJ84-F1
#
_entry.id   AF-A0A537VJ84-F1
#
_cell.length_a   1.000
_cell.length_b   1.000
_cell.length_c   1.000
_cell.angle_alpha   90.00
_cell.angle_beta   90.00
_cell.angle_gamma   90.00
#
_symmetry.space_group_name_H-M   'P 1'
#
loop_
_entity.id
_entity.type
_entity.pdbx_description
1 polymer ?
#
loop_
_entity_poly.entity_id
_entity_poly.type
_entity_poly.pdbx_seq_one_letter_code
_entity_poly.pdbx_strand_id
1 'polypeptide(L)' 'MVAEFRGPSPHDLGTAELATARFVDESVEVSLHLLDDWHRPMGPIIQVRMTPEVARSLAERLTAAAEART' A
#
# COMPACT_ATOMS: atom_id res chain seq x y z
N MET A 1 -2.20 -7.50 5.32
CA MET A 1 -0.81 -7.16 4.94
C MET A 1 -0.60 -5.72 5.34
N VAL A 2 0.38 -5.47 6.19
CA VAL A 2 0.70 -4.13 6.69
C VAL A 2 1.98 -3.68 6.00
N ALA A 3 1.92 -2.60 5.22
CA ALA A 3 3.09 -2.00 4.61
C ALA A 3 3.58 -0.86 5.51
N GLU A 4 4.78 -1.00 6.09
CA GLU A 4 5.47 0.08 6.78
C GLU A 4 6.11 1.01 5.75
N PHE A 5 5.71 2.28 5.73
CA PHE A 5 6.42 3.31 4.96
C PHE A 5 7.30 4.11 5.93
N ARG A 6 8.63 4.00 5.79
CA ARG A 6 9.56 4.78 6.61
C ARG A 6 9.94 6.07 5.89
N GLY A 7 9.51 7.19 6.43
CA GLY A 7 9.95 8.51 6.00
C GLY A 7 11.24 8.94 6.70
N PRO A 8 11.86 10.05 6.28
CA PRO A 8 12.99 10.64 6.98
C PRO A 8 12.58 11.15 8.37
N SER A 9 13.42 10.89 9.38
CA SER A 9 13.22 11.36 10.76
C SER A 9 12.91 12.87 10.81
N PRO A 10 11.95 13.33 11.65
CA PRO A 10 11.19 12.59 12.67
C PRO A 10 9.90 11.93 12.14
N HIS A 11 9.70 11.89 10.83
CA HIS A 11 8.45 11.47 10.20
C HIS A 11 8.49 9.99 9.84
N ASP A 12 8.11 9.11 10.78
CA ASP A 12 7.65 7.77 10.39
C ASP A 12 6.34 7.95 9.62
N LEU A 13 6.33 7.59 8.33
CA LEU A 13 5.17 7.75 7.45
C LEU A 13 4.19 6.60 7.68
N GLY A 14 3.81 6.38 8.94
CA GLY A 14 2.68 5.58 9.33
C GLY A 14 2.69 4.11 8.90
N THR A 15 1.67 3.42 9.39
CA THR A 15 1.42 2.02 9.09
C THR A 15 0.21 1.94 8.16
N ALA A 16 0.35 1.29 6.99
CA ALA A 16 -0.80 1.05 6.13
C ALA A 16 -1.67 -0.07 6.72
N GLU A 17 -2.81 0.28 7.33
CA GLU A 17 -3.68 -0.71 7.98
C GLU A 17 -4.66 -1.37 7.01
N LEU A 18 -5.12 -0.64 5.99
CA LEU A 18 -6.13 -1.13 5.05
C LEU A 18 -5.73 -0.83 3.60
N ALA A 19 -5.67 -1.90 2.80
CA ALA A 19 -5.54 -1.82 1.36
C ALA A 19 -6.81 -2.39 0.71
N THR A 20 -7.43 -1.63 -0.18
CA THR A 20 -8.56 -2.10 -1.00
C THR A 20 -8.17 -2.03 -2.47
N ALA A 21 -8.54 -3.05 -3.25
CA ALA A 21 -8.28 -3.11 -4.68
C ALA A 21 -9.59 -3.30 -5.44
N ARG A 22 -9.75 -2.61 -6.56
CA ARG A 22 -10.90 -2.76 -7.47
C ARG A 22 -10.49 -2.61 -8.92
N PHE A 23 -11.23 -3.25 -9.82
CA PHE A 23 -11.05 -3.11 -11.27
C PHE A 23 -11.96 -2.01 -11.82
N VAL A 24 -11.39 -0.99 -12.47
CA VAL A 24 -12.08 0.21 -12.97
C VAL A 24 -11.42 0.65 -14.28
N ASP A 25 -12.22 0.88 -15.33
CA ASP A 25 -11.82 1.18 -16.72
C ASP A 25 -10.49 0.51 -17.11
N GLU A 26 -10.52 -0.81 -17.23
CA GLU A 26 -9.40 -1.65 -17.66
C GLU A 26 -8.14 -1.59 -16.77
N SER A 27 -8.23 -0.92 -15.63
CA SER A 27 -7.14 -0.74 -14.67
C SER A 27 -7.49 -1.36 -13.33
N VAL A 28 -6.46 -1.63 -12.54
CA VAL A 28 -6.60 -1.95 -11.12
C VAL A 28 -6.31 -0.69 -10.32
N GLU A 29 -7.25 -0.27 -9.50
CA GLU A 29 -7.09 0.82 -8.54
C GLU A 29 -6.90 0.23 -7.14
N VAL A 30 -5.83 0.63 -6.48
CA VAL A 30 -5.52 0.25 -5.10
C VAL A 30 -5.56 1.50 -4.23
N SER A 31 -6.41 1.50 -3.21
CA SER A 31 -6.46 2.55 -2.19
C SER A 31 -5.78 2.05 -0.92
N LEU A 32 -4.78 2.78 -0.44
CA LEU A 32 -4.02 2.51 0.77
C LEU A 32 -4.34 3.56 1.83
N HIS A 33 -4.86 3.13 2.97
CA HIS A 33 -5.12 4.01 4.10
C HIS A 33 -3.92 3.98 5.04
N LEU A 34 -3.17 5.07 5.10
CA LEU A 34 -1.98 5.21 5.94
C LEU A 34 -2.35 5.83 7.28
N LEU A 35 -2.35 5.10 8.39
CA LEU A 35 -2.49 5.75 9.69
C LEU A 35 -1.14 6.37 10.08
N ASP A 36 -1.11 7.71 10.15
CA ASP A 36 -0.04 8.45 10.82
C ASP A 36 -0.47 8.67 12.28
N ASP A 37 0.21 7.97 13.19
CA ASP A 37 -0.10 7.94 14.62
C ASP A 37 0.08 9.30 15.31
N TRP A 38 0.70 10.29 14.66
CA TRP A 38 1.10 11.53 15.33
C TRP A 38 0.25 12.76 15.00
N HIS A 39 -0.19 12.94 13.75
CA HIS A 39 -0.75 14.25 13.33
C HIS A 39 -2.15 14.21 12.70
N ARG A 40 -2.65 13.08 12.21
CA ARG A 40 -3.94 13.05 11.50
C ARG A 40 -4.74 11.75 11.75
N PRO A 41 -5.89 11.81 12.44
CA PRO A 41 -6.76 10.65 12.64
C PRO A 41 -7.36 10.12 11.33
N MET A 42 -7.39 10.92 10.28
CA MET A 42 -7.67 10.47 8.91
C MET A 42 -6.37 10.56 8.12
N GLY A 43 -5.64 9.47 8.15
CA GLY A 43 -4.48 9.22 7.31
C GLY A 43 -4.65 9.61 5.84
N PRO A 44 -3.58 10.03 5.13
CA PRO A 44 -3.67 10.22 3.69
C PRO A 44 -4.07 8.91 3.00
N ILE A 45 -5.05 9.00 2.09
CA ILE A 45 -5.41 7.89 1.21
C ILE A 45 -4.51 7.98 -0.02
N ILE A 46 -3.61 7.02 -0.20
CA ILE A 46 -2.83 6.89 -1.43
C ILE A 46 -3.63 6.04 -2.41
N GLN A 47 -3.91 6.59 -3.58
CA GLN A 47 -4.56 5.88 -4.67
C GLN A 47 -3.54 5.59 -5.77
N VAL A 48 -3.39 4.32 -6.12
CA VAL A 48 -2.50 3.87 -7.20
C VAL A 48 -3.35 3.19 -8.25
N ARG A 49 -3.28 3.68 -9.49
CA ARG A 49 -3.91 3.04 -10.65
C ARG A 49 -2.83 2.41 -11.51
N MET A 50 -3.03 1.15 -11.88
CA MET A 50 -2.06 0.38 -12.66
C MET A 50 -2.76 -0.57 -13.63
N THR A 51 -2.06 -1.00 -14.68
CA THR A 51 -2.61 -2.02 -15.58
C THR A 51 -2.67 -3.38 -14.88
N PRO A 52 -3.51 -4.32 -15.35
CA PRO A 52 -3.63 -5.65 -14.77
C PRO A 52 -2.30 -6.43 -14.73
N GLU A 53 -1.45 -6.25 -15.74
CA GLU A 53 -0.13 -6.89 -15.83
C GLU A 53 0.79 -6.40 -14.71
N VAL A 54 0.82 -5.09 -14.47
CA VAL A 54 1.61 -4.49 -13.41
C VAL A 54 1.08 -4.91 -12.03
N ALA A 55 -0.24 -4.94 -11.86
CA ALA A 55 -0.88 -5.41 -10.62
C ALA A 55 -0.50 -6.86 -10.29
N ARG A 56 -0.53 -7.74 -11.29
CA ARG A 56 -0.14 -9.14 -11.13
C ARG A 56 1.33 -9.27 -10.74
N SER A 57 2.23 -8.60 -11.46
CA SER A 57 3.67 -8.65 -11.18
C SER A 57 3.99 -8.10 -9.78
N LEU A 58 3.31 -7.03 -9.35
CA LEU A 58 3.45 -6.50 -8.00
C LEU A 58 3.01 -7.53 -6.94
N ALA A 59 1.83 -8.13 -7.11
CA ALA A 59 1.31 -9.13 -6.19
C ALA A 59 2.28 -10.33 -6.04
N GLU A 60 2.80 -10.86 -7.15
CA GLU A 60 3.77 -11.96 -7.15
C GLU A 60 5.03 -11.61 -6.35
N ARG A 61 5.60 -10.42 -6.58
CA ARG A 61 6.80 -9.95 -5.86
C ARG A 61 6.55 -9.77 -4.37
N LEU A 62 5.37 -9.28 -4.00
CA LEU A 62 5.00 -9.10 -2.60
C LEU A 62 4.81 -10.44 -1.88
N THR A 63 4.16 -11.41 -2.52
CA THR A 63 4.04 -12.78 -1.98
C THR A 63 5.40 -13.41 -1.78
N ALA A 64 6.28 -13.37 -2.80
CA ALA A 64 7.63 -13.91 -2.69
C ALA A 64 8.45 -13.24 -1.58
N ALA A 65 8.32 -11.93 -1.39
CA ALA A 65 8.99 -11.21 -0.32
C ALA A 65 8.45 -11.59 1.08
N ALA A 66 7.16 -11.90 1.20
CA ALA A 66 6.56 -12.36 2.44
C ALA A 66 7.06 -13.77 2.82
N GLU A 67 7.15 -14.67 1.85
CA GLU A 67 7.66 -16.03 2.02
C GLU A 67 9.16 -16.07 2.35
N ALA A 68 9.95 -15.14 1.79
CA ALA A 68 11.39 -15.05 2.08
C ALA A 68 11.72 -14.59 3.51
N ARG A 69 10.73 -14.12 4.28
CA ARG A 69 10.90 -13.59 5.64
C ARG A 69 10.49 -14.59 6.74
N THR A 70 9.97 -15.76 6.35
CA THR A 70 9.70 -16.93 7.22
C THR A 70 10.82 -17.96 7.11
#